data_AF-A0A0S8JZH5-F1
#
_entry.id   AF-A0A0S8JZH5-F1
#
_cell.length_a   1.000
_cell.length_b   1.000
_cell.length_c   1.000
_cell.angle_alpha   90.00
_cell.angle_beta   90.00
_cell.angle_gamma   90.00
#
_symmetry.space_group_name_H-M   'P 1'
#
loop_
_entity.id
_entity.type
_entity.pdbx_description
1 polymer ?
#
loop_
_entity_poly.entity_id
_entity_poly.type
_entity_poly.pdbx_seq_one_letter_code
_entity_poly.pdbx_strand_id
1 'polypeptide(L)'
;MIALCCLSICSTYAQQPEKASVSLLTPFRILLPAPDVSIEYIDLDRDGDPDVLRSSTLHGIPVQWIDDDDDMQEGDLEGDMDSDCLMIDRNKDGQYGSGHDLIIDWNDENGDGKPDMQVVADNSGLDDRGRFRAHYMWIIDKDHDQVFNYIDWSTLKVEGWNHAGRCHFFEDYIGQSIMLKSHTSSFNLKDVRYSWENPFLFYDHDNDGLTEMAIRLTDQPEIDHKAKPLPAEGNVSDEMRSFHFDGMINNAYLTFDLDNDNGPSNEFDYDMSLKFSGEGFDYNGQVHKFENIKGLPESRAYFHDSRWRNLSELVYTDHDAAYDLVFQKGQWDECWLTFDEDDDCERWERVEFYDPRDPFKSGVYNGGLDNNPQADVAGDRGEWDLDFSGKGQLYIGPFDGRIHLYGAEWGCWRIDQNATWFQGWQGWRGPNIQPEDHITEEPEIFPTVKYTDKNNNGFFDHVEYDLNGDKEFERVVDLISIEIPDTASLIFTAELAYEDLRDLHTSIANQQWENALQAVKLAEKNRLNTGWYSNLMNPRSLREKYHYGYWLNFYLYMDLRHLGEMRQDKEFIELCDKAYFGNNWRILL
;
A
#
# COMPACT_ATOMS: atom_id res chain seq x y z
N MET A 1 69.14 54.42 2.39
CA MET A 1 68.70 53.87 1.08
C MET A 1 68.29 52.42 1.31
N ILE A 2 67.07 52.17 1.77
CA ILE A 2 66.44 50.84 1.84
C ILE A 2 64.94 51.06 1.55
N ALA A 3 64.42 50.24 0.66
CA ALA A 3 63.19 50.40 -0.11
C ALA A 3 61.91 50.41 0.75
N LEU A 4 60.97 51.29 0.37
CA LEU A 4 59.59 51.29 0.85
C LEU A 4 58.77 50.38 -0.08
N CYS A 5 58.28 49.25 0.44
CA CYS A 5 57.34 48.38 -0.28
C CYS A 5 55.96 49.03 -0.32
N CYS A 6 55.46 49.29 -1.53
CA CYS A 6 54.06 49.56 -1.79
C CYS A 6 53.29 48.24 -1.82
N LEU A 7 52.43 48.01 -0.83
CA LEU A 7 51.35 47.00 -0.88
C LEU A 7 50.08 47.72 -1.29
N SER A 8 49.78 47.69 -2.59
CA SER A 8 48.48 48.07 -3.14
C SER A 8 47.55 46.86 -3.04
N ILE A 9 46.61 46.90 -2.11
CA ILE A 9 45.52 45.93 -1.98
C ILE A 9 44.57 46.20 -3.14
N CYS A 10 44.68 45.42 -4.21
CA CYS A 10 43.61 45.31 -5.20
C CYS A 10 42.58 44.34 -4.64
N SER A 11 41.39 44.87 -4.34
CA SER A 11 40.20 44.07 -4.05
C SER A 11 39.84 43.27 -5.30
N THR A 12 40.27 42.02 -5.37
CA THR A 12 39.59 41.01 -6.17
C THR A 12 38.29 40.69 -5.45
N TYR A 13 37.17 41.20 -5.96
CA TYR A 13 35.89 40.54 -5.74
C TYR A 13 36.08 39.11 -6.21
N ALA A 14 36.27 38.18 -5.27
CA ALA A 14 36.03 36.79 -5.54
C ALA A 14 34.55 36.70 -5.88
N GLN A 15 34.21 36.42 -7.14
CA GLN A 15 32.95 35.73 -7.43
C GLN A 15 32.96 34.51 -6.51
N GLN A 16 32.12 34.53 -5.49
CA GLN A 16 31.74 33.29 -4.84
C GLN A 16 31.29 32.36 -5.96
N PRO A 17 31.71 31.08 -5.97
CA PRO A 17 31.04 30.12 -6.83
C PRO A 17 29.56 30.24 -6.46
N GLU A 18 28.71 30.55 -7.44
CA GLU A 18 27.27 30.38 -7.28
C GLU A 18 27.10 28.97 -6.74
N LYS A 19 26.71 28.85 -5.47
CA LYS A 19 26.09 27.62 -5.01
C LYS A 19 24.91 27.47 -5.94
N ALA A 20 25.01 26.57 -6.92
CA ALA A 20 23.86 26.17 -7.72
C ALA A 20 22.74 25.94 -6.72
N SER A 21 21.71 26.78 -6.79
CA SER A 21 20.60 26.69 -5.85
C SER A 21 19.92 25.36 -6.14
N VAL A 22 20.16 24.36 -5.30
CA VAL A 22 19.33 23.16 -5.30
C VAL A 22 17.93 23.69 -5.04
N SER A 23 17.06 23.55 -6.03
CA SER A 23 15.66 23.95 -5.92
C SER A 23 15.07 23.26 -4.70
N LEU A 24 14.23 23.97 -3.95
CA LEU A 24 13.44 23.36 -2.87
C LEU A 24 12.08 22.84 -3.39
N LEU A 25 11.84 22.93 -4.70
CA LEU A 25 10.67 22.36 -5.34
C LEU A 25 10.90 20.88 -5.64
N THR A 26 9.83 20.09 -5.60
CA THR A 26 9.82 18.69 -6.04
C THR A 26 10.37 18.59 -7.46
N PRO A 27 11.45 17.82 -7.68
CA PRO A 27 12.07 17.70 -8.99
C PRO A 27 11.37 16.59 -9.78
N PHE A 28 10.54 16.95 -10.76
CA PHE A 28 9.80 15.99 -11.61
C PHE A 28 10.53 15.57 -12.90
N ARG A 29 11.69 16.18 -13.19
CA ARG A 29 12.51 15.82 -14.34
C ARG A 29 13.99 15.88 -14.02
N ILE A 30 14.78 15.12 -14.77
CA ILE A 30 16.23 15.28 -14.77
C ILE A 30 16.60 16.70 -15.19
N LEU A 31 17.60 17.27 -14.53
CA LEU A 31 18.13 18.58 -14.90
C LEU A 31 18.80 18.50 -16.26
N LEU A 32 18.39 19.41 -17.16
CA LEU A 32 19.05 19.57 -18.46
C LEU A 32 20.57 19.77 -18.29
N PRO A 33 21.37 19.35 -19.28
CA PRO A 33 22.79 19.68 -19.34
C PRO A 33 23.05 21.17 -19.15
N ALA A 34 24.14 21.51 -18.47
CA ALA A 34 24.54 22.91 -18.34
C ALA A 34 24.92 23.49 -19.71
N PRO A 35 24.73 24.79 -19.97
CA PRO A 35 24.98 25.38 -21.29
C PRO A 35 26.42 25.23 -21.83
N ASP A 36 27.39 24.93 -20.96
CA ASP A 36 28.80 24.76 -21.29
C ASP A 36 29.27 23.29 -21.31
N VAL A 37 28.40 22.34 -21.01
CA VAL A 37 28.68 20.90 -21.13
C VAL A 37 28.59 20.50 -22.60
N SER A 38 29.60 19.78 -23.09
CA SER A 38 29.57 19.18 -24.43
C SER A 38 28.70 17.92 -24.42
N ILE A 39 27.75 17.86 -25.35
CA ILE A 39 26.97 16.66 -25.64
C ILE A 39 27.71 15.87 -26.73
N GLU A 40 27.90 14.57 -26.49
CA GLU A 40 28.43 13.63 -27.46
C GLU A 40 27.26 12.82 -28.04
N TYR A 41 27.21 12.76 -29.37
CA TYR A 41 26.23 11.98 -30.13
C TYR A 41 26.97 10.82 -30.80
N ILE A 42 26.46 9.60 -30.66
CA ILE A 42 27.11 8.39 -31.16
C ILE A 42 26.11 7.60 -31.99
N ASP A 43 26.42 7.55 -33.28
CA ASP A 43 25.81 6.67 -34.28
C ASP A 43 26.45 5.26 -34.18
N LEU A 44 25.74 4.33 -33.53
CA LEU A 44 26.12 2.94 -33.29
C LEU A 44 26.02 2.09 -34.55
N ASP A 45 24.96 2.26 -35.34
CA ASP A 45 24.58 1.36 -36.43
C ASP A 45 25.01 1.86 -37.83
N ARG A 46 25.31 3.16 -37.94
CA ARG A 46 25.81 3.91 -39.10
C ARG A 46 24.78 4.23 -40.17
N ASP A 47 23.55 4.48 -39.79
CA ASP A 47 22.48 4.85 -40.70
C ASP A 47 22.37 6.37 -40.98
N GLY A 48 22.87 7.21 -40.08
CA GLY A 48 22.95 8.67 -40.24
C GLY A 48 22.44 9.48 -39.06
N ASP A 49 21.87 8.80 -38.07
CA ASP A 49 21.26 9.30 -36.84
C ASP A 49 22.17 9.01 -35.64
N PRO A 50 22.05 9.75 -34.53
CA PRO A 50 22.67 9.34 -33.28
C PRO A 50 21.79 8.41 -32.44
N ASP A 51 22.21 7.17 -32.23
CA ASP A 51 21.52 6.22 -31.33
C ASP A 51 21.77 6.49 -29.82
N VAL A 52 22.80 7.28 -29.50
CA VAL A 52 23.22 7.51 -28.12
C VAL A 52 23.63 8.96 -27.91
N LEU A 53 23.04 9.57 -26.88
CA LEU A 53 23.41 10.89 -26.38
C LEU A 53 24.11 10.76 -25.02
N ARG A 54 25.36 11.24 -24.94
CA ARG A 54 26.11 11.33 -23.68
C ARG A 54 26.30 12.77 -23.23
N SER A 55 26.05 13.00 -21.95
CA SER A 55 26.20 14.30 -21.31
C SER A 55 26.51 14.16 -19.82
N SER A 56 26.39 15.26 -19.08
CA SER A 56 26.41 15.24 -17.63
C SER A 56 25.43 16.26 -17.06
N THR A 57 24.84 15.93 -15.91
CA THR A 57 23.96 16.86 -15.18
C THR A 57 24.72 18.14 -14.79
N LEU A 58 23.98 19.18 -14.35
CA LEU A 58 24.58 20.41 -13.78
C LEU A 58 25.59 20.14 -12.64
N HIS A 59 25.48 18.98 -11.97
CA HIS A 59 26.38 18.56 -10.89
C HIS A 59 27.51 17.61 -11.36
N GLY A 60 27.68 17.48 -12.68
CA GLY A 60 28.72 16.67 -13.31
C GLY A 60 28.54 15.18 -13.06
N ILE A 61 27.30 14.70 -12.91
CA ILE A 61 26.98 13.27 -12.89
C ILE A 61 26.82 12.83 -14.35
N PRO A 62 27.60 11.87 -14.85
CA PRO A 62 27.48 11.42 -16.23
C PRO A 62 26.11 10.78 -16.49
N VAL A 63 25.55 11.08 -17.65
CA VAL A 63 24.25 10.57 -18.13
C VAL A 63 24.41 10.11 -19.57
N GLN A 64 23.75 9.00 -19.90
CA GLN A 64 23.63 8.50 -21.26
C GLN A 64 22.17 8.19 -21.55
N TRP A 65 21.66 8.68 -22.68
CA TRP A 65 20.40 8.23 -23.29
C TRP A 65 20.72 7.26 -24.43
N ILE A 66 19.90 6.23 -24.56
CA ILE A 66 19.88 5.30 -25.68
C ILE A 66 18.54 5.51 -26.36
N ASP A 67 18.61 5.84 -27.64
CA ASP A 67 17.47 5.93 -28.56
C ASP A 67 17.03 4.50 -28.92
N ASP A 68 15.83 4.06 -28.54
CA ASP A 68 15.39 2.71 -28.88
C ASP A 68 14.43 2.62 -30.07
N ASP A 69 13.87 3.74 -30.54
CA ASP A 69 12.97 3.80 -31.70
C ASP A 69 13.53 4.58 -32.91
N ASP A 70 14.79 5.02 -32.83
CA ASP A 70 15.61 5.53 -33.93
C ASP A 70 15.11 6.88 -34.46
N ASP A 71 14.78 7.79 -33.53
CA ASP A 71 14.17 9.09 -33.80
C ASP A 71 15.01 10.30 -33.33
N MET A 72 16.07 10.05 -32.56
CA MET A 72 16.96 11.03 -31.97
C MET A 72 17.76 11.80 -33.03
N GLN A 73 17.98 13.09 -32.81
CA GLN A 73 18.66 13.97 -33.76
C GLN A 73 19.83 14.76 -33.14
N GLU A 74 20.81 15.10 -33.99
CA GLU A 74 21.85 16.06 -33.59
C GLU A 74 21.23 17.40 -33.19
N GLY A 75 21.41 17.78 -31.93
CA GLY A 75 20.85 19.01 -31.35
C GLY A 75 20.00 18.76 -30.11
N ASP A 76 19.56 17.52 -29.91
CA ASP A 76 18.77 17.13 -28.74
C ASP A 76 19.57 17.21 -27.46
N LEU A 77 18.91 17.47 -26.34
CA LEU A 77 19.55 17.68 -25.04
C LEU A 77 19.35 16.50 -24.08
N GLU A 78 18.37 15.66 -24.40
CA GLU A 78 17.92 14.46 -23.71
C GLU A 78 17.20 13.58 -24.72
N GLY A 79 17.05 12.30 -24.40
CA GLY A 79 16.09 11.42 -25.06
C GLY A 79 14.66 11.76 -24.66
N ASP A 80 13.69 11.16 -25.33
CA ASP A 80 12.28 11.30 -24.99
C ASP A 80 11.83 10.19 -24.01
N MET A 81 10.54 9.89 -23.99
CA MET A 81 9.93 9.00 -23.00
C MET A 81 8.92 8.05 -23.61
N ASP A 82 8.70 8.07 -24.92
CA ASP A 82 7.84 7.09 -25.57
C ASP A 82 8.62 5.83 -25.95
N SER A 83 9.92 5.89 -26.27
CA SER A 83 10.73 4.67 -26.47
C SER A 83 12.23 4.85 -26.22
N ASP A 84 12.61 5.49 -25.10
CA ASP A 84 14.02 5.77 -24.78
C ASP A 84 14.50 5.19 -23.45
N CYS A 85 15.80 4.92 -23.36
CA CYS A 85 16.44 4.41 -22.15
C CYS A 85 17.48 5.39 -21.58
N LEU A 86 17.22 5.87 -20.36
CA LEU A 86 18.10 6.71 -19.56
C LEU A 86 18.99 5.88 -18.62
N MET A 87 20.30 6.08 -18.72
CA MET A 87 21.31 5.50 -17.83
C MET A 87 22.11 6.58 -17.09
N ILE A 88 22.28 6.39 -15.77
CA ILE A 88 22.91 7.38 -14.90
C ILE A 88 24.04 6.72 -14.11
N ASP A 89 25.27 7.12 -14.41
CA ASP A 89 26.50 6.72 -13.70
C ASP A 89 26.63 7.52 -12.40
N ARG A 90 25.96 7.05 -11.34
CA ARG A 90 25.91 7.77 -10.06
C ARG A 90 27.27 7.74 -9.35
N ASN A 91 28.05 6.68 -9.58
CA ASN A 91 29.33 6.44 -8.90
C ASN A 91 30.54 7.07 -9.64
N LYS A 92 30.34 7.50 -10.89
CA LYS A 92 31.31 8.13 -11.81
C LYS A 92 32.46 7.21 -12.21
N ASP A 93 32.21 5.92 -12.36
CA ASP A 93 33.21 4.92 -12.75
C ASP A 93 33.33 4.72 -14.27
N GLY A 94 32.44 5.32 -15.06
CA GLY A 94 32.40 5.25 -16.52
C GLY A 94 31.57 4.08 -17.08
N GLN A 95 30.95 3.26 -16.23
CA GLN A 95 29.96 2.26 -16.60
C GLN A 95 28.58 2.78 -16.18
N TYR A 96 27.64 2.89 -17.12
CA TYR A 96 26.35 3.58 -16.86
C TYR A 96 25.24 2.64 -16.38
N GLY A 97 25.45 1.32 -16.48
CA GLY A 97 24.43 0.31 -16.15
C GLY A 97 24.96 -0.80 -15.26
N SER A 98 25.82 -0.46 -14.29
CA SER A 98 26.48 -1.37 -13.37
C SER A 98 26.07 -1.12 -11.92
N GLY A 99 26.85 -1.64 -10.97
CA GLY A 99 26.58 -1.46 -9.56
C GLY A 99 26.62 0.01 -9.14
N HIS A 100 25.66 0.40 -8.30
CA HIS A 100 25.39 1.79 -7.88
C HIS A 100 24.75 2.69 -8.94
N ASP A 101 24.41 2.21 -10.12
CA ASP A 101 23.82 3.05 -11.18
C ASP A 101 22.29 2.97 -11.21
N LEU A 102 21.67 3.92 -11.89
CA LEU A 102 20.22 3.97 -12.10
C LEU A 102 19.94 3.89 -13.60
N ILE A 103 19.06 2.99 -13.99
CA ILE A 103 18.61 2.82 -15.37
C ILE A 103 17.08 2.91 -15.39
N ILE A 104 16.53 3.67 -16.32
CA ILE A 104 15.09 3.86 -16.51
C ILE A 104 14.83 3.76 -18.00
N ASP A 105 13.85 2.99 -18.38
CA ASP A 105 13.57 2.67 -19.78
C ASP A 105 12.06 2.66 -19.97
N TRP A 106 11.62 3.39 -20.99
CA TRP A 106 10.22 3.59 -21.34
C TRP A 106 9.94 2.93 -22.68
N ASN A 107 8.73 2.39 -22.85
CA ASN A 107 8.32 1.86 -24.14
C ASN A 107 6.84 2.11 -24.44
N ASP A 108 6.58 2.47 -25.69
CA ASP A 108 5.27 2.60 -26.31
C ASP A 108 4.99 1.31 -27.05
N GLU A 109 4.18 0.42 -26.48
CA GLU A 109 3.87 -0.87 -27.08
C GLU A 109 2.81 -0.75 -28.20
N ASN A 110 2.02 0.32 -28.19
CA ASN A 110 0.88 0.49 -29.07
C ASN A 110 1.14 1.44 -30.29
N GLY A 111 2.23 2.21 -30.24
CA GLY A 111 2.71 3.10 -31.30
C GLY A 111 1.93 4.42 -31.41
N ASP A 112 1.41 4.96 -30.31
CA ASP A 112 0.71 6.25 -30.27
C ASP A 112 1.57 7.45 -29.85
N GLY A 113 2.87 7.23 -29.64
CA GLY A 113 3.85 8.23 -29.20
C GLY A 113 3.76 8.54 -27.72
N LYS A 114 3.36 7.55 -26.91
CA LYS A 114 3.31 7.65 -25.44
C LYS A 114 3.76 6.33 -24.82
N PRO A 115 4.48 6.36 -23.69
CA PRO A 115 4.85 5.14 -23.00
C PRO A 115 3.62 4.40 -22.47
N ASP A 116 3.63 3.07 -22.63
CA ASP A 116 2.68 2.13 -22.00
C ASP A 116 3.32 1.42 -20.79
N MET A 117 4.65 1.40 -20.72
CA MET A 117 5.39 0.71 -19.66
C MET A 117 6.68 1.47 -19.31
N GLN A 118 7.09 1.37 -18.05
CA GLN A 118 8.39 1.83 -17.58
C GLN A 118 9.05 0.75 -16.73
N VAL A 119 10.33 0.46 -17.00
CA VAL A 119 11.17 -0.37 -16.13
C VAL A 119 12.27 0.45 -15.49
N VAL A 120 12.48 0.24 -14.20
CA VAL A 120 13.55 0.86 -13.40
C VAL A 120 14.47 -0.21 -12.83
N ALA A 121 15.77 -0.06 -13.09
CA ALA A 121 16.83 -0.81 -12.43
C ALA A 121 17.69 0.14 -11.57
N ASP A 122 17.28 0.29 -10.31
CA ASP A 122 18.03 1.02 -9.27
C ASP A 122 19.03 0.07 -8.61
N ASN A 123 20.25 0.04 -9.14
CA ASN A 123 21.25 -0.95 -8.72
C ASN A 123 21.98 -0.53 -7.45
N SER A 124 22.11 -1.46 -6.51
CA SER A 124 23.09 -1.34 -5.42
C SER A 124 24.48 -1.79 -5.87
N GLY A 125 25.44 -1.82 -4.94
CA GLY A 125 26.80 -2.27 -5.23
C GLY A 125 26.85 -3.75 -5.61
N LEU A 126 27.84 -4.12 -6.43
CA LEU A 126 28.04 -5.50 -6.88
C LEU A 126 28.41 -6.48 -5.74
N ASP A 127 28.63 -6.01 -4.52
CA ASP A 127 28.82 -6.83 -3.31
C ASP A 127 27.49 -7.13 -2.57
N ASP A 128 26.41 -6.45 -2.93
CA ASP A 128 25.10 -6.61 -2.31
C ASP A 128 24.30 -7.77 -2.92
N ARG A 129 23.88 -8.68 -2.05
CA ARG A 129 23.06 -9.86 -2.36
C ARG A 129 21.77 -9.88 -1.56
N GLY A 130 21.49 -8.79 -0.86
CA GLY A 130 20.38 -8.68 0.09
C GLY A 130 19.10 -8.17 -0.55
N ARG A 131 18.13 -7.91 0.34
CA ARG A 131 16.88 -7.21 0.02
C ARG A 131 17.01 -5.72 0.43
N PHE A 132 16.24 -4.86 -0.23
CA PHE A 132 15.87 -3.48 0.15
C PHE A 132 16.87 -2.35 -0.16
N ARG A 133 18.01 -2.65 -0.77
CA ARG A 133 19.01 -1.63 -1.16
C ARG A 133 19.05 -1.32 -2.65
N ALA A 134 18.34 -2.13 -3.42
CA ALA A 134 18.23 -2.06 -4.86
C ALA A 134 16.79 -2.39 -5.25
N HIS A 135 16.38 -1.92 -6.42
CA HIS A 135 15.04 -2.14 -6.93
C HIS A 135 15.10 -2.52 -8.41
N TYR A 136 14.30 -3.51 -8.79
CA TYR A 136 13.94 -3.82 -10.16
C TYR A 136 12.42 -3.75 -10.24
N MET A 137 11.92 -2.72 -10.91
CA MET A 137 10.50 -2.33 -10.87
C MET A 137 9.96 -2.14 -12.27
N TRP A 138 8.70 -2.53 -12.47
CA TRP A 138 7.93 -2.25 -13.66
C TRP A 138 6.63 -1.57 -13.27
N ILE A 139 6.26 -0.54 -14.01
CA ILE A 139 4.90 0.00 -14.03
C ILE A 139 4.35 -0.24 -15.44
N ILE A 140 3.13 -0.77 -15.53
CA ILE A 140 2.37 -0.90 -16.76
C ILE A 140 1.16 0.02 -16.64
N ASP A 141 1.13 1.03 -17.50
CA ASP A 141 0.12 2.08 -17.55
C ASP A 141 -1.11 1.55 -18.31
N LYS A 142 -2.19 1.26 -17.58
CA LYS A 142 -3.41 0.66 -18.14
C LYS A 142 -4.55 1.65 -18.30
N ASP A 143 -4.49 2.79 -17.61
CA ASP A 143 -5.46 3.89 -17.72
C ASP A 143 -4.98 5.03 -18.63
N HIS A 144 -3.73 4.94 -19.11
CA HIS A 144 -3.10 5.81 -20.10
C HIS A 144 -2.89 7.24 -19.62
N ASP A 145 -2.55 7.40 -18.33
CA ASP A 145 -2.29 8.70 -17.71
C ASP A 145 -0.81 9.15 -17.80
N GLN A 146 0.09 8.23 -18.17
CA GLN A 146 1.56 8.38 -18.26
C GLN A 146 2.26 8.68 -16.93
N VAL A 147 1.68 8.28 -15.80
CA VAL A 147 2.33 8.27 -14.49
C VAL A 147 3.06 6.93 -14.33
N PHE A 148 4.26 6.96 -13.73
CA PHE A 148 5.08 5.75 -13.55
C PHE A 148 5.85 5.79 -12.22
N ASN A 149 7.03 5.16 -12.14
CA ASN A 149 7.88 5.20 -10.96
C ASN A 149 8.37 6.63 -10.72
N TYR A 150 8.31 7.09 -9.46
CA TYR A 150 8.85 8.40 -9.10
C TYR A 150 10.34 8.34 -8.76
N ILE A 151 11.11 9.13 -9.51
CA ILE A 151 12.53 9.37 -9.26
C ILE A 151 12.69 10.77 -8.68
N ASP A 152 13.29 10.88 -7.49
CA ASP A 152 13.78 12.18 -7.04
C ASP A 152 15.01 12.56 -7.87
N TRP A 153 14.79 13.39 -8.89
CA TRP A 153 15.83 13.81 -9.83
C TRP A 153 16.91 14.71 -9.21
N SER A 154 16.75 15.16 -7.96
CA SER A 154 17.82 15.86 -7.23
C SER A 154 18.80 14.90 -6.55
N THR A 155 18.32 13.71 -6.16
CA THR A 155 19.13 12.69 -5.48
C THR A 155 19.44 11.47 -6.36
N LEU A 156 18.75 11.34 -7.49
CA LEU A 156 18.84 10.26 -8.48
C LEU A 156 18.53 8.89 -7.86
N LYS A 157 17.40 8.83 -7.16
CA LYS A 157 16.89 7.65 -6.47
C LYS A 157 15.42 7.48 -6.71
N VAL A 158 14.97 6.22 -6.73
CA VAL A 158 13.56 5.87 -6.62
C VAL A 158 13.09 6.29 -5.22
N GLU A 159 12.06 7.12 -5.15
CA GLU A 159 11.46 7.60 -3.90
C GLU A 159 9.95 7.38 -3.96
N GLY A 160 9.54 6.13 -4.10
CA GLY A 160 8.15 5.70 -4.27
C GLY A 160 7.17 6.12 -3.16
N TRP A 161 7.69 6.59 -2.03
CA TRP A 161 6.90 7.07 -0.91
C TRP A 161 6.69 8.59 -0.91
N ASN A 162 7.29 9.32 -1.85
CA ASN A 162 7.08 10.75 -1.94
C ASN A 162 5.69 11.05 -2.51
N HIS A 163 5.05 12.06 -1.92
CA HIS A 163 3.67 12.41 -2.21
C HIS A 163 3.42 13.90 -1.96
N ALA A 164 2.24 14.37 -2.35
CA ALA A 164 1.67 15.64 -1.93
C ALA A 164 0.47 15.42 -1.02
N GLY A 165 0.16 16.38 -0.15
CA GLY A 165 -0.89 16.17 0.83
C GLY A 165 -0.52 15.02 1.76
N ARG A 166 -1.48 14.20 2.17
CA ARG A 166 -1.23 13.04 3.05
C ARG A 166 -0.90 11.75 2.28
N CYS A 167 -1.41 11.59 1.05
CA CYS A 167 -1.24 10.36 0.28
C CYS A 167 -1.38 10.46 -1.23
N HIS A 168 -1.27 11.65 -1.83
CA HIS A 168 -1.19 11.77 -3.28
C HIS A 168 0.23 11.42 -3.76
N PHE A 169 0.56 10.13 -3.80
CA PHE A 169 1.87 9.63 -4.21
C PHE A 169 2.22 10.07 -5.63
N PHE A 170 3.50 10.35 -5.84
CA PHE A 170 4.00 10.69 -7.19
C PHE A 170 4.33 9.44 -8.01
N GLU A 171 4.53 8.30 -7.35
CA GLU A 171 4.63 7.00 -8.00
C GLU A 171 3.23 6.50 -8.33
N ASP A 172 3.10 5.81 -9.46
CA ASP A 172 1.82 5.38 -9.99
C ASP A 172 1.19 4.22 -9.19
N TYR A 173 0.39 4.64 -8.24
CA TYR A 173 -0.20 3.85 -7.17
C TYR A 173 -1.73 3.97 -7.20
N ILE A 174 -2.31 4.46 -8.29
CA ILE A 174 -3.72 4.79 -8.38
C ILE A 174 -4.33 4.31 -9.70
N GLY A 175 -5.63 4.47 -9.87
CA GLY A 175 -6.34 4.19 -11.12
C GLY A 175 -6.34 2.70 -11.45
N GLN A 176 -5.91 2.37 -12.67
CA GLN A 176 -5.93 1.01 -13.21
C GLN A 176 -4.54 0.36 -13.33
N SER A 177 -3.52 0.94 -12.69
CA SER A 177 -2.13 0.59 -12.93
C SER A 177 -1.68 -0.76 -12.38
N ILE A 178 -0.56 -1.26 -12.91
CA ILE A 178 0.07 -2.52 -12.50
C ILE A 178 1.52 -2.23 -12.09
N MET A 179 1.89 -2.65 -10.87
CA MET A 179 3.27 -2.62 -10.41
C MET A 179 3.83 -4.05 -10.25
N LEU A 180 5.04 -4.26 -10.78
CA LEU A 180 5.90 -5.39 -10.44
C LEU A 180 7.14 -4.88 -9.72
N LYS A 181 7.59 -5.57 -8.67
CA LYS A 181 8.77 -5.12 -7.92
C LYS A 181 9.56 -6.26 -7.32
N SER A 182 10.88 -6.13 -7.42
CA SER A 182 11.85 -6.92 -6.67
C SER A 182 12.78 -6.00 -5.89
N HIS A 183 12.94 -6.26 -4.60
CA HIS A 183 13.88 -5.54 -3.72
C HIS A 183 15.34 -6.00 -3.91
N THR A 184 15.77 -6.17 -5.15
CA THR A 184 17.15 -6.54 -5.49
C THR A 184 17.45 -6.13 -6.94
N SER A 185 18.73 -6.02 -7.30
CA SER A 185 19.12 -5.74 -8.69
C SER A 185 18.83 -6.91 -9.62
N SER A 186 18.58 -6.63 -10.89
CA SER A 186 18.31 -7.65 -11.93
C SER A 186 19.43 -8.69 -12.05
N PHE A 187 20.68 -8.32 -11.78
CA PHE A 187 21.82 -9.25 -11.77
C PHE A 187 21.71 -10.38 -10.73
N ASN A 188 20.94 -10.20 -9.66
CA ASN A 188 20.73 -11.24 -8.65
C ASN A 188 19.60 -12.22 -9.03
N LEU A 189 18.72 -11.85 -9.97
CA LEU A 189 17.55 -12.62 -10.35
C LEU A 189 17.90 -13.73 -11.35
N LYS A 190 17.57 -14.99 -11.05
CA LYS A 190 17.75 -16.10 -12.01
C LYS A 190 16.92 -15.93 -13.27
N ASP A 191 15.70 -15.47 -13.12
CA ASP A 191 14.80 -15.13 -14.23
C ASP A 191 14.24 -13.73 -13.97
N VAL A 192 14.42 -12.83 -14.93
CA VAL A 192 14.00 -11.42 -14.83
C VAL A 192 12.55 -11.21 -15.28
N ARG A 193 11.87 -12.27 -15.73
CA ARG A 193 10.43 -12.24 -16.05
C ARG A 193 9.52 -12.22 -14.83
N TYR A 194 10.07 -12.57 -13.67
CA TYR A 194 9.38 -12.77 -12.40
C TYR A 194 9.81 -11.71 -11.38
N SER A 195 8.91 -11.40 -10.45
CA SER A 195 9.14 -10.43 -9.39
C SER A 195 8.62 -10.90 -8.03
N TRP A 196 8.98 -10.18 -6.96
CA TRP A 196 8.47 -10.45 -5.61
C TRP A 196 7.03 -9.97 -5.45
N GLU A 197 6.76 -8.69 -5.74
CA GLU A 197 5.40 -8.21 -5.98
C GLU A 197 5.06 -8.54 -7.43
N ASN A 198 4.10 -9.43 -7.61
CA ASN A 198 3.85 -10.03 -8.91
C ASN A 198 2.37 -10.42 -9.10
N PRO A 199 1.49 -9.42 -9.25
CA PRO A 199 1.72 -7.97 -9.17
C PRO A 199 1.14 -7.28 -7.92
N PHE A 200 1.23 -5.95 -7.87
CA PHE A 200 0.26 -5.08 -7.20
C PHE A 200 -0.63 -4.42 -8.27
N LEU A 201 -1.94 -4.58 -8.15
CA LEU A 201 -2.97 -4.13 -9.09
C LEU A 201 -3.89 -3.11 -8.43
N PHE A 202 -4.17 -2.01 -9.13
CA PHE A 202 -5.17 -1.00 -8.78
C PHE A 202 -6.38 -1.13 -9.70
N TYR A 203 -7.57 -0.95 -9.16
CA TYR A 203 -8.84 -1.09 -9.87
C TYR A 203 -9.65 0.21 -9.76
N ASP A 204 -9.82 0.88 -10.90
CA ASP A 204 -10.72 2.02 -11.10
C ASP A 204 -12.04 1.48 -11.70
N HIS A 205 -12.97 1.11 -10.82
CA HIS A 205 -14.24 0.51 -11.19
C HIS A 205 -15.21 1.54 -11.79
N ASP A 206 -15.17 2.79 -11.34
CA ASP A 206 -16.11 3.82 -11.76
C ASP A 206 -15.57 4.83 -12.80
N ASN A 207 -14.29 4.69 -13.16
CA ASN A 207 -13.55 5.42 -14.19
C ASN A 207 -13.38 6.92 -13.88
N ASP A 208 -13.15 7.26 -12.61
CA ASP A 208 -12.90 8.62 -12.17
C ASP A 208 -11.41 8.95 -11.97
N GLY A 209 -10.54 7.96 -12.13
CA GLY A 209 -9.08 8.05 -11.96
C GLY A 209 -8.60 7.78 -10.53
N LEU A 210 -9.47 7.33 -9.63
CA LEU A 210 -9.14 6.87 -8.29
C LEU A 210 -9.19 5.33 -8.21
N THR A 211 -8.80 4.79 -7.06
CA THR A 211 -8.76 3.34 -6.84
C THR A 211 -9.78 2.91 -5.82
N GLU A 212 -10.75 2.12 -6.24
CA GLU A 212 -11.78 1.56 -5.37
C GLU A 212 -11.36 0.24 -4.72
N MET A 213 -10.45 -0.47 -5.38
CA MET A 213 -9.98 -1.76 -4.94
C MET A 213 -8.53 -1.97 -5.36
N ALA A 214 -7.77 -2.70 -4.53
CA ALA A 214 -6.43 -3.14 -4.93
C ALA A 214 -6.17 -4.60 -4.56
N ILE A 215 -5.39 -5.29 -5.39
CA ILE A 215 -4.93 -6.66 -5.13
C ILE A 215 -3.41 -6.70 -5.20
N ARG A 216 -2.78 -7.06 -4.10
CA ARG A 216 -1.34 -7.30 -4.03
C ARG A 216 -1.06 -8.79 -3.89
N LEU A 217 -0.26 -9.32 -4.79
CA LEU A 217 0.15 -10.72 -4.84
C LEU A 217 1.67 -10.79 -4.69
N THR A 218 2.16 -11.70 -3.84
CA THR A 218 3.61 -11.87 -3.66
C THR A 218 4.08 -13.31 -3.85
N ASP A 219 5.20 -13.46 -4.55
CA ASP A 219 5.99 -14.68 -4.69
C ASP A 219 7.27 -14.53 -3.86
N GLN A 220 7.37 -15.24 -2.74
CA GLN A 220 8.55 -15.15 -1.89
C GLN A 220 9.73 -15.91 -2.50
N PRO A 221 10.85 -15.23 -2.83
CA PRO A 221 11.95 -15.88 -3.51
C PRO A 221 12.73 -16.81 -2.57
N GLU A 222 13.17 -17.94 -3.11
CA GLU A 222 14.24 -18.73 -2.54
C GLU A 222 15.57 -17.97 -2.71
N ILE A 223 16.30 -17.79 -1.61
CA ILE A 223 17.58 -17.09 -1.61
C ILE A 223 18.74 -18.09 -1.52
N ASP A 224 19.59 -18.13 -2.55
CA ASP A 224 20.84 -18.88 -2.53
C ASP A 224 21.97 -18.09 -1.85
N HIS A 225 22.14 -18.33 -0.55
CA HIS A 225 23.22 -17.75 0.24
C HIS A 225 24.63 -18.25 -0.12
N LYS A 226 24.77 -19.18 -1.07
CA LYS A 226 26.04 -19.70 -1.58
C LYS A 226 26.37 -19.23 -2.99
N ALA A 227 25.56 -18.34 -3.56
CA ALA A 227 25.83 -17.73 -4.85
C ALA A 227 27.25 -17.15 -4.91
N LYS A 228 27.92 -17.34 -6.04
CA LYS A 228 29.27 -16.83 -6.25
C LYS A 228 29.29 -15.29 -6.33
N PRO A 229 30.44 -14.65 -6.04
CA PRO A 229 30.58 -13.21 -6.23
C PRO A 229 30.29 -12.80 -7.69
N LEU A 230 29.74 -11.60 -7.84
CA LEU A 230 29.49 -11.03 -9.16
C LEU A 230 30.82 -10.52 -9.73
N PRO A 231 31.05 -10.65 -11.04
CA PRO A 231 32.20 -10.07 -11.71
C PRO A 231 32.10 -8.54 -11.72
N ALA A 232 33.24 -7.86 -11.92
CA ALA A 232 33.26 -6.40 -12.04
C ALA A 232 32.59 -5.91 -13.35
N GLU A 233 32.71 -6.70 -14.42
CA GLU A 233 32.19 -6.39 -15.75
C GLU A 233 31.35 -7.56 -16.26
N GLY A 234 30.03 -7.32 -16.47
CA GLY A 234 29.08 -8.18 -17.20
C GLY A 234 29.18 -9.71 -17.01
N ASN A 235 28.62 -10.49 -17.93
CA ASN A 235 28.78 -11.96 -17.98
C ASN A 235 28.36 -12.72 -16.70
N VAL A 236 27.28 -12.29 -16.07
CA VAL A 236 26.74 -12.94 -14.87
C VAL A 236 26.15 -14.32 -15.23
N SER A 237 26.75 -15.38 -14.67
CA SER A 237 26.26 -16.76 -14.81
C SER A 237 25.25 -17.14 -13.72
N ASP A 238 24.44 -18.17 -13.96
CA ASP A 238 23.36 -18.58 -13.04
C ASP A 238 23.85 -18.95 -11.62
N GLU A 239 25.07 -19.46 -11.48
CA GLU A 239 25.69 -19.79 -10.19
C GLU A 239 26.07 -18.54 -9.35
N MET A 240 25.99 -17.35 -9.94
CA MET A 240 26.23 -16.05 -9.27
C MET A 240 24.92 -15.37 -8.83
N ARG A 241 23.76 -15.90 -9.23
CA ARG A 241 22.44 -15.31 -9.01
C ARG A 241 21.82 -15.87 -7.73
N SER A 242 21.45 -15.00 -6.81
CA SER A 242 21.00 -15.38 -5.48
C SER A 242 19.48 -15.47 -5.31
N PHE A 243 18.67 -15.00 -6.26
CA PHE A 243 17.20 -14.98 -6.14
C PHE A 243 16.55 -15.88 -7.17
N HIS A 244 15.62 -16.71 -6.71
CA HIS A 244 14.81 -17.61 -7.53
C HIS A 244 13.34 -17.50 -7.11
N PHE A 245 12.50 -17.09 -8.05
CA PHE A 245 11.04 -17.17 -7.94
C PHE A 245 10.58 -18.47 -8.57
N ASP A 246 9.69 -19.20 -7.90
CA ASP A 246 9.19 -20.49 -8.36
C ASP A 246 7.88 -20.38 -9.15
N GLY A 247 7.30 -19.18 -9.22
CA GLY A 247 6.05 -18.93 -9.91
C GLY A 247 4.82 -19.26 -9.06
N MET A 248 4.96 -19.22 -7.73
CA MET A 248 3.88 -19.44 -6.78
C MET A 248 3.56 -18.15 -5.99
N ILE A 249 2.32 -17.67 -6.09
CA ILE A 249 1.83 -16.64 -5.18
C ILE A 249 1.48 -17.29 -3.86
N ASN A 250 2.19 -16.94 -2.78
CA ASN A 250 1.97 -17.51 -1.45
C ASN A 250 1.39 -16.53 -0.43
N ASN A 251 1.26 -15.25 -0.80
CA ASN A 251 0.46 -14.28 -0.07
C ASN A 251 -0.35 -13.43 -1.05
N ALA A 252 -1.63 -13.22 -0.72
CA ALA A 252 -2.53 -12.33 -1.43
C ALA A 252 -3.18 -11.36 -0.46
N TYR A 253 -3.24 -10.08 -0.82
CA TYR A 253 -3.85 -9.01 -0.05
C TYR A 253 -4.87 -8.33 -0.95
N LEU A 254 -6.13 -8.29 -0.52
CA LEU A 254 -7.24 -7.67 -1.24
C LEU A 254 -7.80 -6.55 -0.37
N THR A 255 -8.04 -5.39 -0.93
CA THR A 255 -8.54 -4.22 -0.19
C THR A 255 -9.63 -3.50 -0.94
N PHE A 256 -10.60 -2.93 -0.22
CA PHE A 256 -11.87 -2.48 -0.81
C PHE A 256 -12.37 -1.20 -0.13
N ASP A 257 -12.57 -0.14 -0.91
CA ASP A 257 -13.30 1.07 -0.53
C ASP A 257 -14.79 0.77 -0.69
N LEU A 258 -15.46 0.45 0.41
CA LEU A 258 -16.82 -0.04 0.37
C LEU A 258 -17.84 1.07 0.20
N ASP A 259 -17.50 2.33 0.45
CA ASP A 259 -18.43 3.44 0.39
C ASP A 259 -18.12 4.49 -0.71
N ASN A 260 -16.95 4.36 -1.35
CA ASN A 260 -16.45 5.07 -2.53
C ASN A 260 -16.32 6.57 -2.26
N ASP A 261 -15.69 6.90 -1.13
CA ASP A 261 -15.39 8.28 -0.73
C ASP A 261 -13.89 8.62 -0.76
N ASN A 262 -13.10 7.73 -1.37
CA ASN A 262 -11.79 8.07 -1.90
C ASN A 262 -11.82 9.37 -2.74
N GLY A 263 -10.71 10.11 -2.71
CA GLY A 263 -10.63 11.43 -3.34
C GLY A 263 -9.26 12.07 -3.26
N PRO A 264 -9.06 13.28 -3.82
CA PRO A 264 -7.81 13.99 -3.68
C PRO A 264 -7.44 14.23 -2.21
N SER A 265 -6.23 13.84 -1.80
CA SER A 265 -5.74 13.74 -0.41
C SER A 265 -6.46 12.72 0.47
N ASN A 266 -7.17 11.76 -0.13
CA ASN A 266 -7.85 10.62 0.46
C ASN A 266 -7.78 9.41 -0.51
N GLU A 267 -6.68 9.27 -1.25
CA GLU A 267 -6.60 8.35 -2.39
C GLU A 267 -6.60 6.87 -2.00
N PHE A 268 -6.30 6.56 -0.73
CA PHE A 268 -6.12 5.19 -0.22
C PHE A 268 -7.15 4.79 0.84
N ASP A 269 -8.35 5.36 0.73
CA ASP A 269 -9.44 5.20 1.69
C ASP A 269 -10.29 3.95 1.44
N TYR A 270 -9.66 2.80 1.51
CA TYR A 270 -10.38 1.54 1.56
C TYR A 270 -11.02 1.30 2.98
N ASP A 271 -12.12 0.59 3.13
CA ASP A 271 -12.67 0.32 4.48
C ASP A 271 -12.10 -0.97 5.09
N MET A 272 -11.75 -1.94 4.23
CA MET A 272 -11.39 -3.28 4.69
C MET A 272 -10.37 -3.97 3.82
N SER A 273 -9.62 -4.90 4.42
CA SER A 273 -8.62 -5.71 3.73
C SER A 273 -8.68 -7.18 4.16
N LEU A 274 -8.47 -8.09 3.21
CA LEU A 274 -8.31 -9.53 3.42
C LEU A 274 -6.91 -9.99 3.05
N LYS A 275 -6.27 -10.76 3.92
CA LYS A 275 -4.99 -11.42 3.67
C LYS A 275 -5.19 -12.91 3.60
N PHE A 276 -4.62 -13.53 2.56
CA PHE A 276 -4.53 -14.97 2.41
C PHE A 276 -3.06 -15.38 2.39
N SER A 277 -2.72 -16.42 3.15
CA SER A 277 -1.35 -16.96 3.19
C SER A 277 -1.39 -18.49 3.20
N GLY A 278 -0.47 -19.13 2.48
CA GLY A 278 -0.38 -20.60 2.38
C GLY A 278 0.50 -21.08 1.22
N GLU A 279 0.26 -22.30 0.73
CA GLU A 279 0.91 -22.83 -0.49
C GLU A 279 0.55 -21.99 -1.73
N GLY A 280 -0.69 -21.49 -1.76
CA GLY A 280 -1.14 -20.52 -2.74
C GLY A 280 -1.44 -21.09 -4.12
N PHE A 281 -1.08 -20.38 -5.19
CA PHE A 281 -1.38 -20.80 -6.56
C PHE A 281 -0.24 -20.53 -7.55
N ASP A 282 -0.16 -21.36 -8.58
CA ASP A 282 0.77 -21.22 -9.70
C ASP A 282 0.29 -20.13 -10.67
N TYR A 283 1.19 -19.21 -11.02
CA TYR A 283 0.94 -18.16 -12.01
C TYR A 283 1.86 -18.26 -13.24
N ASN A 284 2.64 -19.35 -13.40
CA ASN A 284 3.58 -19.53 -14.52
C ASN A 284 2.89 -19.50 -15.90
N GLY A 285 1.59 -19.76 -15.95
CA GLY A 285 0.78 -19.65 -17.16
C GLY A 285 0.32 -18.24 -17.52
N GLN A 286 0.48 -17.26 -16.62
CA GLN A 286 0.03 -15.87 -16.80
C GLN A 286 1.12 -15.06 -17.52
N VAL A 287 1.24 -15.28 -18.83
CA VAL A 287 2.31 -14.71 -19.66
C VAL A 287 1.80 -13.52 -20.46
N HIS A 288 2.40 -12.35 -20.23
CA HIS A 288 2.10 -11.09 -20.90
C HIS A 288 3.23 -10.74 -21.85
N LYS A 289 2.92 -10.53 -23.13
CA LYS A 289 3.91 -10.29 -24.18
C LYS A 289 3.98 -8.83 -24.57
N PHE A 290 5.18 -8.40 -24.94
CA PHE A 290 5.50 -7.08 -25.47
C PHE A 290 6.68 -7.20 -26.45
N GLU A 291 6.89 -6.16 -27.26
CA GLU A 291 7.89 -6.16 -28.31
C GLU A 291 8.97 -5.08 -28.12
N ASN A 292 8.61 -3.90 -27.58
CA ASN A 292 9.39 -2.68 -27.81
C ASN A 292 10.55 -2.42 -26.82
N ILE A 293 10.53 -2.97 -25.60
CA ILE A 293 11.65 -2.81 -24.61
C ILE A 293 13.00 -3.41 -25.04
N LYS A 294 13.07 -4.08 -26.20
CA LYS A 294 14.34 -4.65 -26.67
C LYS A 294 15.31 -3.60 -27.19
N GLY A 295 14.75 -2.52 -27.73
CA GLY A 295 15.42 -1.47 -28.49
C GLY A 295 16.59 -1.94 -29.34
N LEU A 296 17.64 -1.13 -29.40
CA LEU A 296 18.78 -1.36 -30.28
C LEU A 296 19.70 -2.49 -29.79
N PRO A 297 19.97 -3.54 -30.61
CA PRO A 297 20.85 -4.63 -30.22
C PRO A 297 22.29 -4.21 -29.84
N GLU A 298 22.79 -3.15 -30.46
CA GLU A 298 24.12 -2.58 -30.31
C GLU A 298 24.31 -1.94 -28.93
N SER A 299 23.23 -1.39 -28.33
CA SER A 299 23.26 -0.71 -27.04
C SER A 299 23.45 -1.67 -25.85
N ARG A 300 23.20 -2.96 -26.05
CA ARG A 300 23.28 -4.02 -25.01
C ARG A 300 24.62 -4.12 -24.32
N ALA A 301 25.69 -3.66 -24.95
CA ALA A 301 27.03 -3.64 -24.38
C ALA A 301 27.16 -2.70 -23.16
N TYR A 302 26.21 -1.77 -22.97
CA TYR A 302 26.21 -0.81 -21.87
C TYR A 302 25.64 -1.37 -20.56
N PHE A 303 24.95 -2.51 -20.59
CA PHE A 303 24.25 -3.08 -19.44
C PHE A 303 25.04 -4.19 -18.77
N HIS A 304 25.16 -4.15 -17.44
CA HIS A 304 25.76 -5.25 -16.68
C HIS A 304 24.91 -6.53 -16.74
N ASP A 305 23.59 -6.38 -16.73
CA ASP A 305 22.63 -7.44 -17.02
C ASP A 305 21.69 -7.00 -18.16
N SER A 306 22.01 -7.41 -19.39
CA SER A 306 21.21 -7.07 -20.57
C SER A 306 20.02 -8.00 -20.79
N ARG A 307 19.75 -8.97 -19.91
CA ARG A 307 18.66 -9.94 -20.13
C ARG A 307 17.28 -9.29 -20.12
N TRP A 308 17.08 -8.28 -19.27
CA TRP A 308 15.79 -7.60 -19.19
C TRP A 308 15.49 -6.78 -20.46
N ARG A 309 16.52 -6.19 -21.09
CA ARG A 309 16.51 -5.60 -22.44
C ARG A 309 16.32 -6.62 -23.58
N ASN A 310 16.17 -7.90 -23.28
CA ASN A 310 15.89 -8.93 -24.29
C ASN A 310 14.56 -9.62 -24.03
N LEU A 311 13.80 -9.16 -23.04
CA LEU A 311 12.49 -9.70 -22.75
C LEU A 311 11.54 -9.45 -23.91
N SER A 312 10.62 -10.37 -24.08
CA SER A 312 9.42 -10.21 -24.91
C SER A 312 8.17 -10.60 -24.15
N GLU A 313 8.34 -10.85 -22.85
CA GLU A 313 7.28 -11.26 -21.96
C GLU A 313 7.67 -11.03 -20.50
N LEU A 314 6.66 -10.78 -19.69
CA LEU A 314 6.67 -10.85 -18.23
C LEU A 314 5.65 -11.92 -17.80
N VAL A 315 5.83 -12.46 -16.60
CA VAL A 315 4.95 -13.50 -16.06
C VAL A 315 4.32 -13.00 -14.78
N TYR A 316 3.06 -12.55 -14.84
CA TYR A 316 2.33 -11.99 -13.70
C TYR A 316 0.82 -12.18 -13.87
N THR A 317 0.10 -12.20 -12.76
CA THR A 317 -1.36 -12.31 -12.76
C THR A 317 -2.00 -10.95 -13.03
N ASP A 318 -2.84 -10.78 -14.06
CA ASP A 318 -3.46 -9.48 -14.38
C ASP A 318 -4.79 -9.23 -13.65
N HIS A 319 -5.41 -8.07 -13.90
CA HIS A 319 -6.73 -7.70 -13.37
C HIS A 319 -7.83 -8.71 -13.68
N ASP A 320 -7.81 -9.32 -14.86
CA ASP A 320 -8.84 -10.27 -15.30
C ASP A 320 -8.75 -11.62 -14.54
N ALA A 321 -7.55 -12.01 -14.10
CA ALA A 321 -7.31 -13.31 -13.48
C ALA A 321 -7.15 -13.25 -11.94
N ALA A 322 -6.67 -12.14 -11.38
CA ALA A 322 -6.20 -12.08 -9.99
C ALA A 322 -7.23 -12.53 -8.96
N TYR A 323 -8.44 -11.97 -9.02
CA TYR A 323 -9.51 -12.28 -8.09
C TYR A 323 -9.87 -13.78 -8.13
N ASP A 324 -10.09 -14.30 -9.33
CA ASP A 324 -10.45 -15.70 -9.56
C ASP A 324 -9.35 -16.67 -9.13
N LEU A 325 -8.07 -16.36 -9.40
CA LEU A 325 -6.97 -17.21 -8.98
C LEU A 325 -6.86 -17.28 -7.45
N VAL A 326 -7.00 -16.14 -6.75
CA VAL A 326 -6.97 -16.11 -5.29
C VAL A 326 -8.05 -17.02 -4.71
N PHE A 327 -9.31 -16.86 -5.13
CA PHE A 327 -10.43 -17.58 -4.50
C PHE A 327 -10.64 -19.01 -5.03
N GLN A 328 -10.36 -19.27 -6.32
CA GLN A 328 -10.69 -20.57 -6.94
C GLN A 328 -9.50 -21.52 -7.05
N LYS A 329 -8.26 -21.00 -7.07
CA LYS A 329 -7.03 -21.80 -7.23
C LYS A 329 -6.12 -21.78 -6.02
N GLY A 330 -6.19 -20.73 -5.20
CA GLY A 330 -5.39 -20.59 -4.01
C GLY A 330 -5.60 -21.73 -3.00
N GLN A 331 -4.49 -22.30 -2.55
CA GLN A 331 -4.43 -23.25 -1.46
C GLN A 331 -3.91 -22.52 -0.21
N TRP A 332 -4.84 -22.01 0.59
CA TRP A 332 -4.51 -21.16 1.73
C TRP A 332 -4.58 -21.94 3.05
N ASP A 333 -3.73 -21.54 3.99
CA ASP A 333 -3.64 -22.07 5.35
C ASP A 333 -4.29 -21.11 6.37
N GLU A 334 -4.31 -19.81 6.07
CA GLU A 334 -4.92 -18.78 6.91
C GLU A 334 -5.59 -17.68 6.08
N CYS A 335 -6.61 -17.04 6.67
CA CYS A 335 -7.23 -15.82 6.17
C CYS A 335 -7.40 -14.82 7.31
N TRP A 336 -6.97 -13.57 7.11
CA TRP A 336 -7.11 -12.51 8.11
C TRP A 336 -7.93 -11.36 7.52
N LEU A 337 -8.67 -10.65 8.38
CA LEU A 337 -9.41 -9.44 8.07
C LEU A 337 -8.81 -8.28 8.89
N THR A 338 -8.61 -7.15 8.24
CA THR A 338 -8.46 -5.83 8.89
C THR A 338 -9.62 -4.95 8.44
N PHE A 339 -10.23 -4.23 9.37
CA PHE A 339 -11.26 -3.24 9.09
C PHE A 339 -10.88 -1.91 9.72
N ASP A 340 -10.87 -0.84 8.93
CA ASP A 340 -10.63 0.54 9.38
C ASP A 340 -11.93 1.10 10.00
N GLU A 341 -12.03 1.05 11.33
CA GLU A 341 -13.26 1.39 12.04
C GLU A 341 -13.43 2.90 12.28
N ASP A 342 -12.37 3.70 12.09
CA ASP A 342 -12.33 5.14 12.35
C ASP A 342 -12.01 6.03 11.15
N ASP A 343 -11.79 5.45 9.97
CA ASP A 343 -11.75 6.14 8.67
C ASP A 343 -10.57 7.07 8.50
N ASP A 344 -9.43 6.68 9.06
CA ASP A 344 -8.25 7.55 9.06
C ASP A 344 -7.18 7.09 8.09
N CYS A 345 -7.39 5.96 7.41
CA CYS A 345 -6.45 5.37 6.45
C CYS A 345 -6.33 6.17 5.15
N GLU A 346 -5.75 7.36 5.23
CA GLU A 346 -5.33 8.15 4.08
C GLU A 346 -3.92 7.71 3.66
N ARG A 347 -3.63 6.40 3.49
CA ARG A 347 -2.25 5.92 3.30
C ARG A 347 -2.09 4.62 2.50
N TRP A 348 -0.95 4.48 1.82
CA TRP A 348 -0.44 3.23 1.21
C TRP A 348 -0.11 2.13 2.23
N GLU A 349 -1.16 1.59 2.83
CA GLU A 349 -1.10 0.72 4.02
C GLU A 349 -1.96 -0.54 3.90
N ARG A 350 -2.49 -0.85 2.72
CA ARG A 350 -3.28 -2.09 2.53
C ARG A 350 -2.47 -3.39 2.49
N VAL A 351 -1.27 -3.32 3.06
CA VAL A 351 -0.42 -4.44 3.49
C VAL A 351 -0.38 -4.60 5.01
N GLU A 352 -1.16 -3.81 5.76
CA GLU A 352 -1.27 -3.89 7.19
C GLU A 352 -2.35 -4.79 7.65
N PHE A 353 -1.83 -5.80 8.31
CA PHE A 353 -2.63 -6.65 9.10
C PHE A 353 -2.11 -6.49 10.50
N TYR A 354 -3.04 -6.29 11.40
CA TYR A 354 -2.79 -6.66 12.78
C TYR A 354 -2.30 -8.10 12.81
N ASP A 355 -1.18 -8.30 13.50
CA ASP A 355 -0.71 -9.63 13.80
C ASP A 355 -1.60 -10.24 14.91
N PRO A 356 -1.90 -11.55 14.87
CA PRO A 356 -2.66 -12.25 15.91
C PRO A 356 -1.85 -12.38 17.21
N ARG A 357 -1.60 -11.26 17.90
CA ARG A 357 -0.71 -11.14 19.06
C ARG A 357 -1.42 -10.48 20.24
N ASP A 358 -0.65 -9.92 21.17
CA ASP A 358 -1.18 -9.39 22.43
C ASP A 358 -2.08 -8.16 22.17
N PRO A 359 -3.36 -8.19 22.59
CA PRO A 359 -4.29 -7.07 22.40
C PRO A 359 -3.83 -5.76 23.03
N PHE A 360 -2.97 -5.79 24.05
CA PHE A 360 -2.68 -4.62 24.90
C PHE A 360 -1.23 -4.13 24.85
N LYS A 361 -0.35 -4.81 24.11
CA LYS A 361 0.99 -4.29 23.85
C LYS A 361 0.94 -3.42 22.61
N SER A 362 1.43 -2.20 22.70
CA SER A 362 1.62 -1.33 21.53
C SER A 362 3.10 -1.26 21.16
N GLY A 363 3.33 -1.01 19.88
CA GLY A 363 4.58 -0.58 19.31
C GLY A 363 5.24 -1.58 18.38
N VAL A 364 6.00 -1.00 17.47
CA VAL A 364 6.70 -1.72 16.41
C VAL A 364 7.64 -2.77 16.98
N TYR A 365 7.49 -4.00 16.50
CA TYR A 365 8.24 -5.17 16.96
C TYR A 365 8.13 -5.45 18.47
N ASN A 366 7.07 -4.95 19.14
CA ASN A 366 6.86 -5.14 20.57
C ASN A 366 5.90 -6.30 20.91
N GLY A 367 5.44 -7.04 19.89
CA GLY A 367 4.56 -8.20 20.06
C GLY A 367 3.10 -7.85 20.37
N GLY A 368 2.66 -6.65 19.98
CA GLY A 368 1.27 -6.22 19.89
C GLY A 368 0.58 -6.62 18.59
N LEU A 369 -0.68 -6.20 18.42
CA LEU A 369 -1.39 -6.31 17.14
C LEU A 369 -0.66 -5.50 16.05
N ASP A 370 -0.25 -4.28 16.39
CA ASP A 370 0.56 -3.33 15.63
C ASP A 370 2.06 -3.70 15.57
N ASN A 371 2.38 -4.99 15.66
CA ASN A 371 3.77 -5.44 15.64
C ASN A 371 4.45 -5.16 14.28
N ASN A 372 3.67 -5.15 13.20
CA ASN A 372 4.12 -4.70 11.88
C ASN A 372 4.33 -3.17 11.94
N PRO A 373 5.51 -2.64 11.54
CA PRO A 373 5.83 -1.22 11.60
C PRO A 373 4.92 -0.27 10.83
N GLN A 374 4.04 -0.83 10.01
CA GLN A 374 3.09 -0.10 9.23
C GLN A 374 1.71 -0.05 9.92
N ALA A 375 1.36 -1.01 10.77
CA ALA A 375 -0.01 -1.09 11.29
C ALA A 375 -0.28 -0.06 12.38
N ASP A 376 -1.49 0.49 12.40
CA ASP A 376 -1.92 1.46 13.40
C ASP A 376 -1.91 0.93 14.83
N VAL A 377 -1.64 1.79 15.81
CA VAL A 377 -1.60 1.32 17.20
C VAL A 377 -3.01 1.00 17.70
N ALA A 378 -3.98 1.81 17.25
CA ALA A 378 -5.41 1.72 17.52
C ALA A 378 -6.18 2.36 16.35
N GLY A 379 -7.48 2.08 16.24
CA GLY A 379 -8.33 2.46 15.12
C GLY A 379 -8.93 1.21 14.49
N ASP A 380 -8.03 0.35 13.99
CA ASP A 380 -8.34 -0.89 13.31
C ASP A 380 -8.92 -2.04 14.17
N ARG A 381 -9.72 -2.87 13.50
CA ARG A 381 -10.12 -4.20 13.96
C ARG A 381 -9.47 -5.30 13.13
N GLY A 382 -8.74 -6.20 13.80
CA GLY A 382 -8.16 -7.41 13.21
C GLY A 382 -8.92 -8.67 13.58
N GLU A 383 -9.09 -9.60 12.64
CA GLU A 383 -9.71 -10.92 12.85
C GLU A 383 -8.96 -12.01 12.10
N TRP A 384 -8.85 -13.20 12.71
CA TRP A 384 -7.92 -14.22 12.24
C TRP A 384 -8.58 -15.59 12.17
N ASP A 385 -8.72 -16.12 10.95
CA ASP A 385 -9.00 -17.53 10.63
C ASP A 385 -7.65 -18.21 10.37
N LEU A 386 -7.09 -18.82 11.41
CA LEU A 386 -5.73 -19.37 11.40
C LEU A 386 -5.66 -20.80 10.88
N ASP A 387 -6.80 -21.42 10.59
CA ASP A 387 -6.91 -22.75 10.00
C ASP A 387 -7.63 -22.80 8.64
N PHE A 388 -7.98 -21.61 8.12
CA PHE A 388 -8.69 -21.40 6.86
C PHE A 388 -10.06 -22.11 6.78
N SER A 389 -10.69 -22.38 7.93
CA SER A 389 -11.98 -23.06 7.99
C SER A 389 -13.10 -22.25 7.34
N GLY A 390 -13.00 -20.92 7.38
CA GLY A 390 -13.99 -20.00 6.83
C GLY A 390 -13.80 -19.65 5.36
N LYS A 391 -12.63 -19.95 4.80
CA LYS A 391 -12.32 -19.81 3.36
C LYS A 391 -12.50 -18.38 2.83
N GLY A 392 -12.20 -17.38 3.66
CA GLY A 392 -12.36 -15.96 3.31
C GLY A 392 -13.81 -15.50 3.12
N GLN A 393 -14.78 -16.26 3.64
CA GLN A 393 -16.18 -15.84 3.67
C GLN A 393 -16.42 -14.84 4.80
N LEU A 394 -17.40 -13.96 4.61
CA LEU A 394 -17.75 -12.93 5.57
C LEU A 394 -19.15 -13.19 6.13
N TYR A 395 -19.51 -12.51 7.21
CA TYR A 395 -20.88 -12.45 7.70
C TYR A 395 -21.16 -11.11 8.38
N ILE A 396 -22.44 -10.76 8.50
CA ILE A 396 -22.85 -9.62 9.34
C ILE A 396 -23.13 -10.13 10.75
N GLY A 397 -22.38 -9.62 11.72
CA GLY A 397 -22.52 -9.96 13.13
C GLY A 397 -23.91 -9.61 13.66
N PRO A 398 -24.71 -10.56 14.18
CA PRO A 398 -26.01 -10.22 14.76
C PRO A 398 -25.89 -9.33 16.01
N PHE A 399 -24.71 -9.32 16.63
CA PHE A 399 -24.40 -8.66 17.90
C PHE A 399 -23.98 -7.19 17.80
N ASP A 400 -23.42 -6.77 16.67
CA ASP A 400 -22.98 -5.39 16.43
C ASP A 400 -23.40 -4.83 15.07
N GLY A 401 -23.88 -5.69 14.16
CA GLY A 401 -24.29 -5.30 12.80
C GLY A 401 -23.13 -5.00 11.86
N ARG A 402 -21.90 -5.45 12.15
CA ARG A 402 -20.69 -5.19 11.35
C ARG A 402 -20.27 -6.40 10.52
N ILE A 403 -19.35 -6.19 9.57
CA ILE A 403 -18.74 -7.26 8.78
C ILE A 403 -17.71 -7.99 9.65
N HIS A 404 -17.81 -9.32 9.73
CA HIS A 404 -16.87 -10.21 10.43
C HIS A 404 -16.39 -11.33 9.51
N LEU A 405 -15.19 -11.83 9.79
CA LEU A 405 -14.59 -12.96 9.08
C LEU A 405 -15.15 -14.28 9.61
N TYR A 406 -15.82 -15.03 8.73
CA TYR A 406 -16.26 -16.39 9.08
C TYR A 406 -15.03 -17.29 9.27
N GLY A 407 -15.09 -18.22 10.24
CA GLY A 407 -13.99 -19.12 10.56
C GLY A 407 -12.94 -18.54 11.51
N ALA A 408 -12.97 -17.23 11.77
CA ALA A 408 -12.02 -16.62 12.69
C ALA A 408 -12.17 -17.17 14.11
N GLU A 409 -11.06 -17.62 14.73
CA GLU A 409 -11.12 -18.13 16.10
C GLU A 409 -11.28 -16.98 17.11
N TRP A 410 -10.73 -15.82 16.79
CA TRP A 410 -10.86 -14.61 17.58
C TRP A 410 -10.61 -13.35 16.73
N GLY A 411 -11.00 -12.21 17.29
CA GLY A 411 -10.77 -10.88 16.71
C GLY A 411 -10.55 -9.85 17.81
N CYS A 412 -10.00 -8.70 17.46
CA CYS A 412 -9.75 -7.61 18.39
C CYS A 412 -9.83 -6.25 17.70
N TRP A 413 -10.55 -5.33 18.31
CA TRP A 413 -10.63 -3.92 17.94
C TRP A 413 -10.01 -3.08 19.04
N ARG A 414 -8.94 -2.34 18.69
CA ARG A 414 -8.40 -1.29 19.55
C ARG A 414 -9.07 0.01 19.15
N ILE A 415 -9.90 0.55 20.03
CA ILE A 415 -10.75 1.68 19.67
C ILE A 415 -9.92 2.95 19.65
N ASP A 416 -9.94 3.61 18.50
CA ASP A 416 -9.76 5.05 18.42
C ASP A 416 -11.02 5.66 17.80
N GLN A 417 -11.93 6.15 18.64
CA GLN A 417 -13.20 6.65 18.12
C GLN A 417 -13.06 7.91 17.24
N ASN A 418 -11.99 8.69 17.42
CA ASN A 418 -11.88 10.01 16.81
C ASN A 418 -10.67 10.14 15.88
N ALA A 419 -10.10 9.04 15.39
CA ALA A 419 -8.94 9.06 14.51
C ALA A 419 -7.79 9.93 15.07
N THR A 420 -7.51 9.74 16.37
CA THR A 420 -6.49 10.51 17.09
C THR A 420 -5.11 9.91 16.91
N TRP A 421 -4.98 8.61 16.69
CA TRP A 421 -3.76 7.82 16.74
C TRP A 421 -3.44 7.17 15.39
N PHE A 422 -3.67 7.94 14.33
CA PHE A 422 -3.28 7.65 12.96
C PHE A 422 -1.75 7.64 12.76
N GLN A 423 -1.22 6.65 12.06
CA GLN A 423 0.17 6.61 11.61
C GLN A 423 0.31 7.12 10.16
N GLY A 424 0.75 8.37 10.00
CA GLY A 424 1.05 8.96 8.67
C GLY A 424 2.03 8.15 7.81
N TRP A 425 2.17 8.50 6.51
CA TRP A 425 2.71 7.73 5.36
C TRP A 425 3.95 6.79 5.50
N GLN A 426 4.75 6.92 6.54
CA GLN A 426 5.99 6.18 6.78
C GLN A 426 5.92 5.17 7.94
N GLY A 427 4.84 5.21 8.72
CA GLY A 427 4.68 4.48 9.97
C GLY A 427 5.74 4.92 10.96
N TRP A 428 6.09 4.06 11.91
CA TRP A 428 7.17 4.34 12.87
C TRP A 428 8.58 4.10 12.32
N ARG A 429 8.80 4.16 11.01
CA ARG A 429 10.10 3.88 10.36
C ARG A 429 11.15 5.00 10.51
N GLY A 430 11.21 5.63 11.67
CA GLY A 430 12.23 6.64 12.01
C GLY A 430 11.69 8.08 11.97
N PRO A 431 12.58 9.09 12.11
CA PRO A 431 12.16 10.48 12.20
C PRO A 431 11.45 10.93 10.91
N ASN A 432 10.20 11.38 11.03
CA ASN A 432 9.45 11.96 9.92
C ASN A 432 10.19 13.21 9.41
N ILE A 433 10.58 13.17 8.14
CA ILE A 433 11.22 14.31 7.46
C ILE A 433 10.19 15.23 6.81
N GLN A 434 8.94 14.78 6.69
CA GLN A 434 7.80 15.58 6.24
C GLN A 434 6.95 16.03 7.43
N PRO A 435 6.39 17.25 7.40
CA PRO A 435 5.61 17.78 8.51
C PRO A 435 4.19 17.21 8.50
N GLU A 436 4.02 15.97 8.95
CA GLU A 436 2.70 15.38 9.19
C GLU A 436 2.60 14.85 10.60
N ASP A 437 1.49 15.26 11.22
CA ASP A 437 0.96 15.09 12.57
C ASP A 437 1.93 15.06 13.76
N HIS A 438 1.62 15.90 14.76
CA HIS A 438 2.45 16.19 15.92
C HIS A 438 2.57 15.03 16.94
N ILE A 439 2.10 13.84 16.57
CA ILE A 439 2.03 12.68 17.46
C ILE A 439 3.32 11.88 17.32
N THR A 440 4.21 12.11 18.27
CA THR A 440 5.51 11.44 18.34
C THR A 440 5.52 10.29 19.33
N GLU A 441 4.39 9.96 19.95
CA GLU A 441 4.25 8.98 21.02
C GLU A 441 3.07 8.06 20.72
N GLU A 442 3.26 6.75 20.92
CA GLU A 442 2.18 5.75 20.81
C GLU A 442 1.22 5.89 22.02
N PRO A 443 -0.09 5.58 21.86
CA PRO A 443 -0.99 5.56 23.00
C PRO A 443 -0.62 4.45 23.99
N GLU A 444 -0.53 4.82 25.27
CA GLU A 444 -0.33 3.85 26.37
C GLU A 444 -1.65 3.21 26.86
N ILE A 445 -2.78 3.85 26.56
CA ILE A 445 -4.12 3.51 27.04
C ILE A 445 -5.11 3.69 25.89
N PHE A 446 -5.84 2.63 25.56
CA PHE A 446 -6.90 2.63 24.56
C PHE A 446 -7.98 1.62 24.95
N PRO A 447 -9.28 1.90 24.71
CA PRO A 447 -10.33 0.91 24.88
C PRO A 447 -10.14 -0.26 23.90
N THR A 448 -10.51 -1.46 24.32
CA THR A 448 -10.34 -2.68 23.54
C THR A 448 -11.61 -3.53 23.56
N VAL A 449 -12.03 -4.01 22.39
CA VAL A 449 -13.08 -5.03 22.25
C VAL A 449 -12.44 -6.29 21.71
N LYS A 450 -12.71 -7.42 22.36
CA LYS A 450 -12.26 -8.73 21.90
C LYS A 450 -13.44 -9.61 21.53
N TYR A 451 -13.34 -10.28 20.39
CA TYR A 451 -14.28 -11.26 19.89
C TYR A 451 -13.67 -12.66 19.97
N THR A 452 -14.47 -13.68 20.27
CA THR A 452 -14.00 -15.08 20.32
C THR A 452 -15.12 -16.03 19.92
N ASP A 453 -14.79 -17.03 19.09
CA ASP A 453 -15.66 -18.18 18.82
C ASP A 453 -15.32 -19.26 19.86
N LYS A 454 -16.13 -19.39 20.91
CA LYS A 454 -15.87 -20.40 21.95
C LYS A 454 -16.38 -21.78 21.58
N ASN A 455 -17.39 -21.86 20.71
CA ASN A 455 -18.03 -23.11 20.35
C ASN A 455 -17.49 -23.76 19.06
N ASN A 456 -16.61 -23.06 18.35
CA ASN A 456 -15.91 -23.46 17.12
C ASN A 456 -16.90 -23.76 15.97
N ASN A 457 -17.90 -22.89 15.77
CA ASN A 457 -18.83 -22.99 14.63
C ASN A 457 -18.50 -21.99 13.49
N GLY A 458 -17.42 -21.21 13.66
CA GLY A 458 -16.94 -20.19 12.74
C GLY A 458 -17.58 -18.80 12.95
N PHE A 459 -18.40 -18.61 13.97
CA PHE A 459 -19.01 -17.33 14.31
C PHE A 459 -18.63 -16.91 15.73
N PHE A 460 -18.33 -15.63 15.92
CA PHE A 460 -18.10 -15.12 17.27
C PHE A 460 -19.35 -15.21 18.14
N ASP A 461 -19.20 -15.85 19.30
CA ASP A 461 -20.25 -16.00 20.31
C ASP A 461 -19.93 -15.28 21.63
N HIS A 462 -18.72 -14.75 21.74
CA HIS A 462 -18.20 -14.12 22.93
C HIS A 462 -17.61 -12.74 22.63
N VAL A 463 -18.07 -11.71 23.36
CA VAL A 463 -17.60 -10.33 23.23
C VAL A 463 -17.17 -9.79 24.59
N GLU A 464 -15.93 -9.30 24.67
CA GLU A 464 -15.31 -8.77 25.89
C GLU A 464 -14.91 -7.31 25.68
N TYR A 465 -15.20 -6.45 26.66
CA TYR A 465 -14.95 -5.00 26.59
C TYR A 465 -14.05 -4.57 27.73
N ASP A 466 -12.94 -3.91 27.39
CA ASP A 466 -12.12 -3.08 28.26
C ASP A 466 -12.34 -1.63 27.79
N LEU A 467 -13.20 -0.89 28.48
CA LEU A 467 -13.58 0.46 28.05
C LEU A 467 -12.71 1.55 28.66
N ASN A 468 -11.93 1.23 29.69
CA ASN A 468 -11.11 2.19 30.40
C ASN A 468 -9.61 2.11 30.04
N GLY A 469 -9.21 1.04 29.34
CA GLY A 469 -7.85 0.77 28.87
C GLY A 469 -6.88 0.26 29.94
N ASP A 470 -7.39 -0.24 31.07
CA ASP A 470 -6.59 -0.82 32.15
C ASP A 470 -6.19 -2.29 31.93
N LYS A 471 -6.58 -2.87 30.78
CA LYS A 471 -6.29 -4.23 30.36
C LYS A 471 -7.09 -5.29 31.12
N GLU A 472 -8.15 -4.88 31.85
CA GLU A 472 -9.12 -5.76 32.47
C GLU A 472 -10.50 -5.61 31.82
N PHE A 473 -11.03 -6.69 31.26
CA PHE A 473 -12.37 -6.66 30.65
C PHE A 473 -13.46 -6.47 31.73
N GLU A 474 -14.14 -5.33 31.73
CA GLU A 474 -15.20 -5.05 32.72
C GLU A 474 -16.55 -5.64 32.32
N ARG A 475 -16.73 -5.93 31.03
CA ARG A 475 -17.95 -6.57 30.52
C ARG A 475 -17.61 -7.73 29.60
N VAL A 476 -18.28 -8.84 29.85
CA VAL A 476 -18.18 -10.06 29.05
C VAL A 476 -19.60 -10.48 28.68
N VAL A 477 -19.82 -10.76 27.39
CA VAL A 477 -21.11 -11.14 26.83
C VAL A 477 -20.96 -12.45 26.08
N ASP A 478 -21.73 -13.44 26.50
CA ASP A 478 -21.92 -14.72 25.80
C ASP A 478 -23.29 -14.66 25.13
N LEU A 479 -23.31 -14.59 23.79
CA LEU A 479 -24.52 -14.37 22.99
C LEU A 479 -25.56 -15.46 23.21
N ILE A 480 -25.12 -16.72 23.27
CA ILE A 480 -25.98 -17.87 23.48
C ILE A 480 -26.64 -17.79 24.87
N SER A 481 -25.88 -17.36 25.89
CA SER A 481 -26.39 -17.22 27.26
C SER A 481 -27.51 -16.17 27.38
N ILE A 482 -27.52 -15.17 26.50
CA ILE A 482 -28.55 -14.13 26.43
C ILE A 482 -29.59 -14.38 25.32
N GLU A 483 -29.65 -15.59 24.77
CA GLU A 483 -30.60 -16.02 23.73
C GLU A 483 -30.48 -15.24 22.40
N ILE A 484 -29.28 -14.73 22.09
CA ILE A 484 -28.95 -14.18 20.79
C ILE A 484 -28.32 -15.28 19.93
N PRO A 485 -28.83 -15.53 18.70
CA PRO A 485 -28.17 -16.43 17.76
C PRO A 485 -26.78 -15.91 17.43
N ASP A 486 -25.78 -16.79 17.47
CA ASP A 486 -24.40 -16.52 17.05
C ASP A 486 -24.20 -16.74 15.54
N THR A 487 -25.02 -17.57 14.90
CA THR A 487 -24.93 -17.84 13.46
C THR A 487 -25.59 -16.77 12.59
N ALA A 488 -24.99 -16.49 11.44
CA ALA A 488 -25.51 -15.56 10.43
C ALA A 488 -25.52 -16.17 9.01
N SER A 489 -26.11 -15.44 8.06
CA SER A 489 -25.98 -15.80 6.64
C SER A 489 -24.57 -15.49 6.18
N LEU A 490 -23.97 -16.45 5.47
CA LEU A 490 -22.63 -16.28 4.92
C LEU A 490 -22.66 -15.45 3.64
N ILE A 491 -21.64 -14.62 3.52
CA ILE A 491 -21.34 -13.78 2.37
C ILE A 491 -20.16 -14.45 1.67
N PHE A 492 -20.42 -14.94 0.46
CA PHE A 492 -19.43 -15.63 -0.35
C PHE A 492 -18.60 -14.59 -1.09
N THR A 493 -17.57 -14.07 -0.43
CA THR A 493 -16.69 -13.02 -0.98
C THR A 493 -16.25 -13.33 -2.40
N ALA A 494 -15.83 -14.59 -2.67
CA ALA A 494 -15.45 -15.08 -3.99
C ALA A 494 -16.48 -14.88 -5.12
N GLU A 495 -17.75 -14.65 -4.80
CA GLU A 495 -18.84 -14.46 -5.76
C GLU A 495 -19.25 -12.99 -5.93
N LEU A 496 -18.63 -12.07 -5.19
CA LEU A 496 -18.98 -10.64 -5.20
C LEU A 496 -18.15 -9.86 -6.22
N ALA A 497 -18.82 -8.98 -6.96
CA ALA A 497 -18.18 -7.86 -7.62
C ALA A 497 -18.00 -6.69 -6.62
N TYR A 498 -17.23 -5.69 -7.02
CA TYR A 498 -17.04 -4.48 -6.24
C TYR A 498 -18.38 -3.77 -5.92
N GLU A 499 -19.29 -3.68 -6.89
CA GLU A 499 -20.60 -3.07 -6.67
C GLU A 499 -21.45 -3.83 -5.64
N ASP A 500 -21.30 -5.16 -5.55
CA ASP A 500 -22.01 -5.95 -4.54
C ASP A 500 -21.50 -5.65 -3.13
N LEU A 501 -20.18 -5.38 -2.99
CA LEU A 501 -19.57 -4.95 -1.73
C LEU A 501 -20.07 -3.56 -1.30
N ARG A 502 -20.22 -2.63 -2.25
CA ARG A 502 -20.82 -1.31 -2.00
C ARG A 502 -22.28 -1.39 -1.57
N ASP A 503 -23.07 -2.22 -2.25
CA ASP A 503 -24.47 -2.44 -1.91
C ASP A 503 -24.62 -3.07 -0.50
N LEU A 504 -23.70 -3.98 -0.15
CA LEU A 504 -23.61 -4.58 1.17
C LEU A 504 -23.31 -3.52 2.24
N HIS A 505 -22.26 -2.71 2.06
CA HIS A 505 -21.91 -1.65 3.02
C HIS A 505 -23.03 -0.62 3.15
N THR A 506 -23.61 -0.19 2.03
CA THR A 506 -24.76 0.71 2.02
C THR A 506 -25.91 0.16 2.87
N SER A 507 -26.20 -1.13 2.74
CA SER A 507 -27.23 -1.81 3.51
C SER A 507 -26.90 -1.84 5.01
N ILE A 508 -25.64 -2.14 5.35
CA ILE A 508 -25.16 -2.17 6.74
C ILE A 508 -25.25 -0.79 7.39
N ALA A 509 -24.70 0.25 6.76
CA ALA A 509 -24.69 1.61 7.28
C ALA A 509 -26.11 2.14 7.51
N ASN A 510 -27.02 1.90 6.56
CA ASN A 510 -28.43 2.28 6.73
C ASN A 510 -29.10 1.48 7.87
N GLN A 511 -28.82 0.18 7.99
CA GLN A 511 -29.40 -0.65 9.06
C GLN A 511 -28.90 -0.24 10.44
N GLN A 512 -27.60 0.05 10.59
CA GLN A 512 -27.02 0.55 11.83
C GLN A 512 -27.66 1.88 12.23
N TRP A 513 -27.78 2.81 11.28
CA TRP A 513 -28.44 4.09 11.51
C TRP A 513 -29.91 3.94 11.92
N GLU A 514 -30.67 3.08 11.22
CA GLU A 514 -32.05 2.79 11.58
C GLU A 514 -32.17 2.20 13.00
N ASN A 515 -31.25 1.34 13.40
CA ASN A 515 -31.25 0.76 14.75
C ASN A 515 -30.93 1.83 15.81
N ALA A 516 -29.95 2.69 15.57
CA ALA A 516 -29.62 3.82 16.44
C ALA A 516 -30.83 4.75 16.65
N LEU A 517 -31.59 5.05 15.58
CA LEU A 517 -32.84 5.84 15.68
C LEU A 517 -33.92 5.13 16.51
N GLN A 518 -33.95 3.80 16.55
CA GLN A 518 -34.85 3.07 17.44
C GLN A 518 -34.39 3.16 18.90
N ALA A 519 -33.08 3.09 19.16
CA ALA A 519 -32.50 3.33 20.48
C ALA A 519 -32.85 4.73 21.00
N VAL A 520 -32.74 5.76 20.14
CA VAL A 520 -33.12 7.15 20.47
C VAL A 520 -34.58 7.22 20.92
N LYS A 521 -35.51 6.62 20.15
CA LYS A 521 -36.94 6.59 20.51
C LYS A 521 -37.18 5.92 21.86
N LEU A 522 -36.47 4.83 22.15
CA LEU A 522 -36.59 4.12 23.42
C LEU A 522 -36.03 4.94 24.60
N ALA A 523 -34.90 5.62 24.40
CA ALA A 523 -34.30 6.52 25.36
C ALA A 523 -35.23 7.70 25.70
N GLU A 524 -35.82 8.32 24.68
CA GLU A 524 -36.81 9.39 24.85
C GLU A 524 -38.09 8.91 25.57
N LYS A 525 -38.60 7.71 25.21
CA LYS A 525 -39.71 7.05 25.91
C LYS A 525 -39.41 6.86 27.40
N ASN A 526 -38.14 6.62 27.73
CA ASN A 526 -37.62 6.49 29.10
C ASN A 526 -37.19 7.82 29.76
N ARG A 527 -37.38 8.95 29.07
CA ARG A 527 -37.05 10.32 29.51
C ARG A 527 -35.55 10.59 29.69
N LEU A 528 -34.70 9.85 28.96
CA LEU A 528 -33.29 10.21 28.82
C LEU A 528 -33.16 11.41 27.87
N ASN A 529 -32.18 12.28 28.14
CA ASN A 529 -31.93 13.48 27.33
C ASN A 529 -31.00 13.14 26.15
N THR A 530 -31.57 12.74 25.01
CA THR A 530 -30.83 12.38 23.80
C THR A 530 -30.08 13.54 23.16
N GLY A 531 -30.38 14.79 23.55
CA GLY A 531 -29.71 15.99 23.03
C GLY A 531 -28.19 16.03 23.29
N TRP A 532 -27.69 15.27 24.27
CA TRP A 532 -26.24 15.11 24.51
C TRP A 532 -25.51 14.50 23.31
N TYR A 533 -26.19 13.67 22.51
CA TYR A 533 -25.64 13.01 21.33
C TYR A 533 -25.94 13.74 20.03
N SER A 534 -26.26 15.04 20.08
CA SER A 534 -26.64 15.82 18.90
C SER A 534 -25.60 15.83 17.78
N ASN A 535 -24.32 15.64 18.08
CA ASN A 535 -23.30 15.48 17.03
C ASN A 535 -23.52 14.20 16.22
N LEU A 536 -23.63 13.05 16.89
CA LEU A 536 -23.85 11.73 16.28
C LEU A 536 -25.24 11.60 15.63
N MET A 537 -26.21 12.43 16.01
CA MET A 537 -27.57 12.35 15.47
C MET A 537 -27.74 12.94 14.07
N ASN A 538 -26.68 13.49 13.46
CA ASN A 538 -26.76 14.20 12.18
C ASN A 538 -25.69 13.74 11.17
N PRO A 539 -25.73 12.47 10.73
CA PRO A 539 -24.80 11.97 9.72
C PRO A 539 -25.02 12.65 8.35
N ARG A 540 -23.93 12.83 7.60
CA ARG A 540 -23.82 13.56 6.32
C ARG A 540 -23.37 12.68 5.16
N SER A 541 -22.64 11.61 5.43
CA SER A 541 -22.15 10.63 4.46
C SER A 541 -22.67 9.23 4.78
N LEU A 542 -22.31 8.26 3.94
CA LEU A 542 -22.59 6.85 4.19
C LEU A 542 -21.72 6.34 5.35
N ARG A 543 -20.42 6.65 5.33
CA ARG A 543 -19.53 6.47 6.47
C ARG A 543 -20.06 7.00 7.78
N GLU A 544 -20.50 8.26 7.85
CA GLU A 544 -21.01 8.84 9.10
C GLU A 544 -22.27 8.08 9.58
N LYS A 545 -23.09 7.48 8.69
CA LYS A 545 -24.20 6.62 9.13
C LYS A 545 -23.71 5.31 9.75
N TYR A 546 -22.67 4.69 9.18
CA TYR A 546 -22.04 3.51 9.76
C TYR A 546 -21.43 3.84 11.13
N HIS A 547 -20.54 4.83 11.18
CA HIS A 547 -19.78 5.21 12.37
C HIS A 547 -20.67 5.79 13.47
N TYR A 548 -21.48 6.82 13.16
CA TYR A 548 -22.38 7.42 14.16
C TYR A 548 -23.52 6.48 14.54
N GLY A 549 -24.00 5.63 13.61
CA GLY A 549 -24.99 4.61 13.90
C GLY A 549 -24.52 3.68 15.02
N TYR A 550 -23.30 3.14 14.90
CA TYR A 550 -22.70 2.32 15.93
C TYR A 550 -22.58 3.06 17.27
N TRP A 551 -21.87 4.19 17.29
CA TRP A 551 -21.55 4.88 18.54
C TRP A 551 -22.76 5.46 19.26
N LEU A 552 -23.72 6.02 18.50
CA LEU A 552 -24.98 6.50 19.07
C LEU A 552 -25.75 5.36 19.72
N ASN A 553 -25.83 4.21 19.05
CA ASN A 553 -26.48 3.03 19.59
C ASN A 553 -25.78 2.53 20.87
N PHE A 554 -24.45 2.45 20.87
CA PHE A 554 -23.65 2.02 22.02
C PHE A 554 -23.85 2.93 23.24
N TYR A 555 -23.76 4.26 23.07
CA TYR A 555 -23.97 5.19 24.18
C TYR A 555 -25.37 5.12 24.76
N LEU A 556 -26.39 5.05 23.90
CA LEU A 556 -27.78 4.95 24.34
C LEU A 556 -28.05 3.64 25.07
N TYR A 557 -27.45 2.54 24.60
CA TYR A 557 -27.48 1.27 25.31
C TYR A 557 -26.89 1.38 26.72
N MET A 558 -25.72 2.01 26.87
CA MET A 558 -25.08 2.22 28.17
C MET A 558 -25.96 3.06 29.11
N ASP A 559 -26.53 4.15 28.61
CA ASP A 559 -27.45 5.02 29.37
C ASP A 559 -28.73 4.29 29.80
N LEU A 560 -29.36 3.53 28.88
CA LEU A 560 -30.56 2.75 29.16
C LEU A 560 -30.27 1.66 30.19
N ARG A 561 -29.14 0.98 30.07
CA ARG A 561 -28.71 -0.04 31.02
C ARG A 561 -28.46 0.56 32.40
N HIS A 562 -27.74 1.68 32.46
CA HIS A 562 -27.51 2.42 33.71
C HIS A 562 -28.82 2.89 34.36
N LEU A 563 -29.79 3.34 33.57
CA LEU A 563 -31.12 3.68 34.05
C LEU A 563 -31.84 2.47 34.66
N GLY A 564 -31.69 1.28 34.06
CA GLY A 564 -32.17 0.02 34.63
C GLY A 564 -31.53 -0.28 35.99
N GLU A 565 -30.21 -0.09 36.12
CA GLU A 565 -29.48 -0.27 37.38
C GLU A 565 -29.98 0.70 38.46
N MET A 566 -30.15 1.98 38.13
CA MET A 566 -30.70 3.00 39.03
C MET A 566 -32.13 2.65 39.49
N ARG A 567 -32.93 2.05 38.61
CA ARG A 567 -34.29 1.58 38.91
C ARG A 567 -34.32 0.24 39.64
N GLN A 568 -33.19 -0.45 39.75
CA GLN A 568 -33.08 -1.85 40.20
C GLN A 568 -33.96 -2.80 39.36
N ASP A 569 -34.15 -2.49 38.08
CA ASP A 569 -35.00 -3.22 37.15
C ASP A 569 -34.16 -4.17 36.29
N LYS A 570 -33.99 -5.40 36.80
CA LYS A 570 -33.18 -6.42 36.13
C LYS A 570 -33.77 -6.90 34.81
N GLU A 571 -35.11 -6.98 34.74
CA GLU A 571 -35.79 -7.40 33.52
C GLU A 571 -35.57 -6.37 32.41
N PHE A 572 -35.62 -5.07 32.73
CA PHE A 572 -35.29 -4.02 31.78
C PHE A 572 -33.83 -4.09 31.31
N ILE A 573 -32.88 -4.35 32.20
CA ILE A 573 -31.46 -4.54 31.82
C ILE A 573 -31.31 -5.73 30.87
N GLU A 574 -31.87 -6.89 31.19
CA GLU A 574 -31.81 -8.08 30.34
C GLU A 574 -32.43 -7.84 28.97
N LEU A 575 -33.55 -7.10 28.90
CA LEU A 575 -34.15 -6.71 27.63
C LEU A 575 -33.29 -5.71 26.84
N CYS A 576 -32.62 -4.76 27.51
CA CYS A 576 -31.68 -3.85 26.85
C CYS A 576 -30.49 -4.61 26.27
N ASP A 577 -29.93 -5.56 27.01
CA ASP A 577 -28.84 -6.43 26.54
C ASP A 577 -29.30 -7.21 25.29
N LYS A 578 -30.47 -7.86 25.34
CA LYS A 578 -31.04 -8.57 24.18
C LYS A 578 -31.36 -7.64 23.00
N ALA A 579 -31.80 -6.42 23.26
CA ALA A 579 -32.14 -5.47 22.21
C ALA A 579 -30.88 -4.95 21.48
N TYR A 580 -29.83 -4.64 22.24
CA TYR A 580 -28.57 -4.15 21.68
C TYR A 580 -27.84 -5.25 20.91
N PHE A 581 -27.53 -6.38 21.57
CA PHE A 581 -26.84 -7.52 20.96
C PHE A 581 -27.71 -8.33 19.99
N GLY A 582 -29.01 -8.04 19.90
CA GLY A 582 -29.89 -8.63 18.88
C GLY A 582 -30.20 -7.68 17.73
N ASN A 583 -29.60 -6.49 17.72
CA ASN A 583 -29.88 -5.41 16.76
C ASN A 583 -31.40 -5.14 16.59
N ASN A 584 -32.15 -5.16 17.71
CA ASN A 584 -33.61 -5.17 17.70
C ASN A 584 -34.23 -4.44 18.91
N TRP A 585 -34.15 -3.11 18.90
CA TRP A 585 -34.82 -2.27 19.91
C TRP A 585 -36.35 -2.34 19.90
N ARG A 586 -36.97 -2.92 18.85
CA ARG A 586 -38.44 -3.04 18.76
C ARG A 586 -39.02 -3.93 19.86
N ILE A 587 -38.23 -4.77 20.50
CA ILE A 587 -38.71 -5.59 21.63
C ILE A 587 -39.09 -4.74 22.87
N LEU A 588 -38.61 -3.49 22.94
CA LEU A 588 -38.85 -2.55 24.05
C LEU A 588 -39.70 -1.33 23.68
N LEU A 589 -39.94 -1.10 22.37
CA LEU A 589 -40.76 -0.01 21.85
C LEU A 589 -42.25 -0.38 21.86
#